data_AF-A0A9P5ZT53-F1
#
_entry.id   AF-A0A9P5ZT53-F1
#
_cell.length_a   1.000
_cell.length_b   1.000
_cell.length_c   1.000
_cell.angle_alpha   90.00
_cell.angle_beta   90.00
_cell.angle_gamma   90.00
#
_symmetry.space_group_name_H-M   'P 1'
#
loop_
_entity.id
_entity.type
_entity.pdbx_description
1 polymer ?
#
loop_
_entity_poly.entity_id
_entity_poly.type
_entity_poly.pdbx_seq_one_letter_code
_entity_poly.pdbx_strand_id
1 'polypeptide(L)'
;MVLDQEYTEDEQITVSAASKTKSQQDYLEEFVARASIVMNALMEHEALISMRCACKCRKASWQCKECHQRTMFCYECMRNAHLEMPFHQIQKWTGKYFRPGSLWEVGVCV
;
A
#
# COMPACT_ATOMS: atom_id res chain seq x y z
N MET A 1 -13.00 -30.64 -69.58
CA MET A 1 -12.02 -29.70 -70.19
C MET A 1 -11.77 -28.63 -69.13
N VAL A 2 -10.68 -28.69 -68.35
CA VAL A 2 -9.33 -28.13 -68.64
C VAL A 2 -9.45 -26.74 -69.28
N LEU A 3 -8.91 -25.63 -68.76
CA LEU A 3 -7.65 -25.40 -68.02
C LEU A 3 -7.73 -24.15 -67.13
N ASP A 4 -6.83 -24.19 -66.15
CA ASP A 4 -6.22 -23.15 -65.33
C ASP A 4 -6.01 -21.78 -66.00
N GLN A 5 -6.04 -20.73 -65.16
CA GLN A 5 -4.89 -19.83 -65.12
C GLN A 5 -4.79 -19.13 -63.76
N GLU A 6 -3.70 -19.49 -63.08
CA GLU A 6 -3.16 -18.88 -61.88
C GLU A 6 -2.86 -17.38 -62.10
N TYR A 7 -3.02 -16.58 -61.07
CA TYR A 7 -2.34 -15.29 -60.95
C TYR A 7 -1.71 -15.20 -59.56
N THR A 8 -0.43 -15.52 -59.50
CA THR A 8 0.47 -15.15 -58.41
C THR A 8 1.01 -13.76 -58.71
N GLU A 9 1.03 -12.87 -57.72
CA GLU A 9 2.25 -12.08 -57.45
C GLU A 9 2.19 -11.50 -56.03
N ASP A 10 3.21 -11.90 -55.29
CA ASP A 10 3.63 -11.52 -53.96
C ASP A 10 3.52 -10.02 -53.65
N GLU A 11 2.71 -9.68 -52.65
CA GLU A 11 2.96 -8.49 -51.84
C GLU A 11 3.47 -8.94 -50.47
N GLN A 12 4.79 -9.15 -50.40
CA GLN A 12 5.49 -9.24 -49.13
C GLN A 12 5.39 -7.88 -48.44
N ILE A 13 4.33 -7.70 -47.65
CA ILE A 13 4.26 -6.65 -46.65
C ILE A 13 5.38 -6.93 -45.67
N THR A 14 6.48 -6.19 -45.83
CA THR A 14 7.57 -6.16 -44.87
C THR A 14 6.99 -5.59 -43.58
N VAL A 15 6.62 -6.50 -42.67
CA VAL A 15 6.17 -6.13 -41.33
C VAL A 15 7.40 -5.56 -40.62
N SER A 16 7.59 -4.25 -40.75
CA SER A 16 8.56 -3.50 -39.96
C SER A 16 8.34 -3.90 -38.50
N ALA A 17 9.41 -4.33 -37.83
CA ALA A 17 9.35 -4.85 -36.46
C ALA A 17 8.54 -3.92 -35.56
N ALA A 18 7.26 -4.27 -35.36
CA ALA A 18 6.36 -3.49 -34.55
C ALA A 18 6.90 -3.56 -33.13
N SER A 19 7.25 -2.39 -32.57
CA SER A 19 7.55 -2.26 -31.16
C SER A 19 6.39 -2.88 -30.38
N LYS A 20 6.64 -3.99 -29.67
CA LYS A 20 5.64 -4.69 -28.88
C LYS A 20 5.21 -3.80 -27.73
N THR A 21 4.26 -2.92 -28.01
CA THR A 21 3.61 -2.09 -27.01
C THR A 21 2.62 -2.98 -26.28
N LYS A 22 2.74 -3.03 -24.95
CA LYS A 22 1.83 -3.81 -24.12
C LYS A 22 0.40 -3.30 -24.32
N SER A 23 -0.50 -4.23 -24.59
CA SER A 23 -1.93 -3.96 -24.61
C SER A 23 -2.45 -3.73 -23.20
N GLN A 24 -3.64 -3.17 -23.07
CA GLN A 24 -4.30 -3.01 -21.77
C GLN A 24 -4.49 -4.35 -21.05
N GLN A 25 -4.81 -5.41 -21.80
CA GLN A 25 -5.00 -6.76 -21.26
C GLN A 25 -3.71 -7.28 -20.61
N ASP A 26 -2.55 -7.06 -21.25
CA ASP A 26 -1.26 -7.48 -20.71
C ASP A 26 -0.98 -6.85 -19.33
N TYR A 27 -1.32 -5.57 -19.15
CA TYR A 27 -1.17 -4.89 -17.87
C TYR A 27 -2.13 -5.41 -16.80
N LEU A 28 -3.35 -5.76 -17.18
CA LEU A 28 -4.33 -6.33 -16.25
C LEU A 28 -3.91 -7.72 -15.78
N GLU A 29 -3.39 -8.56 -16.67
CA GLU A 29 -2.88 -9.89 -16.31
C GLU A 29 -1.66 -9.78 -15.38
N GLU A 30 -0.73 -8.88 -15.68
CA GLU A 30 0.40 -8.58 -14.79
C GLU A 30 -0.05 -8.05 -13.41
N PHE A 31 -1.14 -7.29 -13.36
CA PHE A 31 -1.72 -6.82 -12.11
C PHE A 31 -2.42 -7.96 -11.34
N VAL A 32 -3.22 -8.79 -12.01
CA VAL A 32 -3.90 -9.93 -11.38
C VAL A 32 -2.88 -10.91 -10.79
N ALA A 33 -1.76 -11.15 -11.48
CA ALA A 33 -0.67 -11.98 -10.98
C ALA A 33 -0.07 -11.48 -9.66
N ARG A 34 -0.10 -10.17 -9.39
CA ARG A 34 0.40 -9.56 -8.14
C ARG A 34 -0.71 -9.13 -7.16
N ALA A 35 -1.97 -9.23 -7.57
CA ALA A 35 -3.10 -8.63 -6.85
C ALA A 35 -3.19 -9.17 -5.41
N SER A 36 -2.97 -10.47 -5.21
CA SER A 36 -2.98 -11.09 -3.88
C SER A 36 -1.88 -10.55 -2.96
N ILE A 37 -0.68 -10.32 -3.49
CA ILE A 37 0.44 -9.77 -2.71
C ILE A 37 0.15 -8.32 -2.31
N VAL A 38 -0.33 -7.51 -3.25
CA VAL A 38 -0.71 -6.11 -2.98
C VAL A 38 -1.85 -6.06 -1.96
N MET A 39 -2.87 -6.89 -2.14
CA MET A 39 -4.00 -6.97 -1.23
C MET A 39 -3.56 -7.42 0.17
N ASN A 40 -2.70 -8.43 0.29
CA ASN A 40 -2.16 -8.86 1.58
C ASN A 40 -1.34 -7.74 2.25
N ALA A 41 -0.52 -7.00 1.51
CA ALA A 41 0.24 -5.89 2.08
C ALA A 41 -0.67 -4.75 2.59
N LEU A 42 -1.73 -4.43 1.84
CA LEU A 42 -2.76 -3.48 2.29
C LEU A 42 -3.49 -3.99 3.52
N MET A 43 -3.89 -5.26 3.50
CA MET A 43 -4.53 -5.90 4.64
C MET A 43 -3.60 -5.96 5.84
N GLU A 44 -2.32 -6.29 5.74
CA GLU A 44 -1.38 -6.28 6.87
C GLU A 44 -1.23 -4.88 7.50
N HIS A 45 -1.38 -3.84 6.68
CA HIS A 45 -1.33 -2.46 7.13
C HIS A 45 -2.64 -2.00 7.81
N GLU A 46 -3.78 -2.58 7.42
CA GLU A 46 -5.11 -2.30 7.99
C GLU A 46 -5.52 -3.28 9.10
N ALA A 47 -4.98 -4.50 9.06
CA ALA A 47 -5.38 -5.61 9.87
C ALA A 47 -4.76 -5.45 11.25
N LEU A 48 -5.65 -5.08 12.15
CA LEU A 48 -5.53 -5.23 13.58
C LEU A 48 -4.35 -4.45 14.12
N ILE A 49 -4.69 -3.27 14.66
CA ILE A 49 -4.08 -2.64 15.82
C ILE A 49 -3.15 -3.61 16.53
N SER A 50 -1.90 -3.70 16.07
CA SER A 50 -0.93 -4.54 16.74
C SER A 50 -0.77 -3.87 18.08
N MET A 51 -1.31 -4.49 19.13
CA MET A 51 -1.31 -3.94 20.49
C MET A 51 0.11 -3.96 21.11
N ARG A 52 1.10 -4.15 20.26
CA ARG A 52 2.53 -4.15 20.52
C ARG A 52 3.17 -3.01 19.76
N CYS A 53 4.01 -2.28 20.48
CA CYS A 53 4.85 -1.24 19.91
C CYS A 53 5.98 -1.88 19.10
N ALA A 54 6.41 -1.21 18.02
CA ALA A 54 7.53 -1.66 17.19
C ALA A 54 8.82 -1.91 18.00
N CYS A 55 9.09 -1.09 19.02
CA CYS A 55 10.24 -1.26 19.92
C CYS A 55 10.18 -2.54 20.79
N LYS A 56 9.06 -3.30 20.78
CA LYS A 56 8.77 -4.43 21.68
C LYS A 56 8.89 -4.10 23.18
N CYS A 57 8.99 -2.81 23.49
CA CYS A 57 9.22 -2.26 24.81
C CYS A 57 7.90 -1.71 25.36
N ARG A 58 7.51 -2.18 26.56
CA ARG A 58 6.31 -1.77 27.30
C ARG A 58 4.96 -2.08 26.62
N LYS A 59 3.88 -1.77 27.35
CA LYS A 59 2.49 -1.80 26.89
C LYS A 59 2.25 -0.63 25.92
N ALA A 60 1.94 -0.94 24.66
CA ALA A 60 1.55 0.06 23.68
C ALA A 60 0.14 0.54 24.00
N SER A 61 -0.02 1.84 24.22
CA SER A 61 -1.28 2.44 24.69
C SER A 61 -1.70 3.65 23.87
N TRP A 62 -0.89 4.08 22.91
CA TRP A 62 -1.18 5.25 22.08
C TRP A 62 -1.31 4.83 20.63
N GLN A 63 -2.21 5.46 19.89
CA GLN A 63 -2.35 5.26 18.44
C GLN A 63 -2.51 6.62 17.78
N CYS A 64 -1.89 6.79 16.61
CA CYS A 64 -2.12 7.95 15.77
C CYS A 64 -3.23 7.63 14.75
N LYS A 65 -4.13 8.57 14.52
CA LYS A 65 -5.23 8.42 13.54
C LYS A 65 -4.82 8.83 12.12
N GLU A 66 -3.83 9.72 12.02
CA GLU A 66 -3.38 10.33 10.77
C GLU A 66 -2.20 9.58 10.13
N CYS A 67 -1.40 8.88 10.92
CA CYS A 67 -0.33 8.05 10.38
C CYS A 67 -0.90 6.90 9.58
N HIS A 68 -0.32 6.65 8.40
CA HIS A 68 -0.64 5.50 7.56
C HIS A 68 -0.63 4.21 8.39
N GLN A 69 0.44 3.99 9.15
CA GLN A 69 0.59 2.81 10.00
C GLN A 69 -0.25 2.99 11.27
N ARG A 70 -1.44 2.38 11.31
CA ARG A 70 -2.36 2.38 12.48
C ARG A 70 -1.89 1.45 13.61
N THR A 71 -0.60 1.48 13.90
CA THR A 71 0.04 0.67 14.94
C THR A 71 -0.09 1.31 16.32
N MET A 72 -0.02 0.51 17.37
CA MET A 72 0.05 1.03 18.74
C MET A 72 1.49 1.39 19.09
N PHE A 73 1.68 2.52 19.73
CA PHE A 73 2.96 3.01 20.22
C PHE A 73 2.97 3.03 21.76
N CYS A 74 4.16 2.84 22.32
CA CYS A 74 4.42 3.25 23.69
C CYS A 74 4.58 4.78 23.77
N TYR A 75 4.59 5.33 24.98
CA TYR A 75 4.76 6.77 25.22
C TYR A 75 5.96 7.37 24.47
N GLU A 76 7.15 6.78 24.60
CA GLU A 76 8.38 7.30 23.97
C GLU A 76 8.35 7.18 22.46
N CYS A 77 7.86 6.07 21.91
CA CYS A 77 7.78 5.92 20.46
C CYS A 77 6.74 6.87 19.85
N MET A 78 5.62 7.11 20.54
CA MET A 78 4.64 8.11 20.10
C MET A 78 5.27 9.50 20.07
N ARG A 79 5.99 9.87 21.12
CA ARG A 79 6.70 11.16 21.20
C ARG A 79 7.69 11.31 20.06
N ASN A 80 8.64 10.39 19.93
CA ASN A 80 9.73 10.48 18.96
C ASN A 80 9.22 10.50 17.51
N ALA A 81 8.18 9.70 17.21
CA ALA A 81 7.61 9.65 15.87
C ALA A 81 6.84 10.93 15.48
N HIS A 82 6.40 11.74 16.45
CA HIS A 82 5.54 12.90 16.19
C HIS A 82 6.17 14.24 16.54
N LEU A 83 7.49 14.29 16.81
CA LEU A 83 8.21 15.56 16.99
C LEU A 83 8.08 16.47 15.76
N GLU A 84 8.13 15.89 14.56
CA GLU A 84 8.02 16.63 13.29
C GLU A 84 6.57 16.73 12.79
N MET A 85 5.61 16.10 13.48
CA MET A 85 4.19 16.04 13.08
C MET A 85 3.27 16.44 14.26
N PRO A 86 3.40 17.67 14.79
CA PRO A 86 2.74 18.06 16.03
C PRO A 86 1.22 18.24 15.94
N PHE A 87 0.66 18.27 14.72
CA PHE A 87 -0.77 18.49 14.50
C PHE A 87 -1.56 17.19 14.32
N HIS A 88 -0.90 16.03 14.35
CA HIS A 88 -1.58 14.75 14.22
C HIS A 88 -2.48 14.46 15.41
N GLN A 89 -3.65 13.89 15.11
CA GLN A 89 -4.58 13.45 16.15
C GLN A 89 -4.19 12.07 16.68
N ILE A 90 -4.07 11.97 18.00
CA ILE A 90 -3.77 10.72 18.68
C ILE A 90 -4.93 10.26 19.56
N GLN A 91 -4.91 8.99 19.94
CA GLN A 91 -5.85 8.41 20.88
C GLN A 91 -5.14 7.46 21.83
N LYS A 92 -5.69 7.34 23.04
CA LYS A 92 -5.16 6.48 24.09
C LYS A 92 -6.09 5.29 24.32
N TRP A 93 -5.53 4.09 24.30
CA TRP A 93 -6.22 2.87 24.71
C TRP A 93 -6.37 2.84 26.22
N THR A 94 -7.61 2.79 26.69
CA THR A 94 -7.95 2.73 28.12
C THR A 94 -8.00 1.30 28.67
N GLY A 95 -7.88 0.29 27.80
CA GLY A 95 -8.14 -1.12 28.14
C GLY A 95 -9.52 -1.60 27.69
N LYS A 96 -10.46 -0.69 27.42
CA LYS A 96 -11.81 -1.00 26.91
C LYS A 96 -12.13 -0.28 25.61
N TYR A 97 -11.77 1.00 25.51
CA TYR A 97 -12.03 1.83 24.34
C TYR A 97 -10.89 2.83 24.11
N PHE A 98 -10.84 3.40 22.90
CA PHE A 98 -9.95 4.51 22.59
C PHE A 98 -10.60 5.83 23.01
N ARG A 99 -9.91 6.58 23.88
CA ARG A 99 -10.26 7.97 24.13
C ARG A 99 -9.45 8.90 23.22
N PRO A 100 -10.00 10.04 22.80
CA PRO A 100 -9.20 11.11 22.22
C PRO A 100 -8.05 11.48 23.15
N GLY A 101 -6.89 11.73 22.56
CA GLY A 101 -5.70 12.21 23.26
C GLY A 101 -5.02 13.32 22.48
N SER A 102 -4.09 13.99 23.12
CA SER A 102 -3.30 15.06 22.51
C SER A 102 -1.80 14.80 22.62
N LEU A 103 -1.02 15.30 21.67
CA LEU A 103 0.43 15.08 21.61
C LEU A 103 1.20 15.65 22.81
N TRP A 104 0.68 16.68 23.48
CA TRP A 104 1.26 17.17 24.73
C TRP A 104 1.22 16.12 25.86
N GLU A 105 0.26 15.19 25.85
CA GLU A 105 0.18 14.12 26.84
C GLU A 105 1.32 13.10 26.71
N VAL A 106 1.99 13.08 25.56
CA VAL A 106 3.21 12.30 25.31
C VAL A 106 4.48 13.15 25.33
N GLY A 107 4.38 14.42 25.71
CA GLY A 107 5.52 15.34 25.80
C GLY A 107 6.02 15.89 24.46
N VAL A 108 5.14 15.99 23.47
CA VAL A 108 5.36 16.74 22.23
C VAL A 108 4.64 18.09 22.35
N CYS A 109 5.41 19.16 22.37
CA CYS A 109 4.93 20.54 22.44
C CYS A 109 5.55 21.31 21.26
N VAL A 110 4.81 22.26 20.69
CA VAL A 110 5.29 23.21 19.68
C VAL A 110 5.43 24.58 20.33
#